data_AF-A0A966SHU7-F1
#
_entry.id   AF-A0A966SHU7-F1
#
_cell.length_a   1.000
_cell.length_b   1.000
_cell.length_c   1.000
_cell.angle_alpha   90.00
_cell.angle_beta   90.00
_cell.angle_gamma   90.00
#
_symmetry.space_group_name_H-M   'P 1'
#
loop_
_entity.id
_entity.type
_entity.pdbx_description
1 polymer ?
#
loop_
_entity_poly.entity_id
_entity_poly.type
_entity_poly.pdbx_seq_one_letter_code
_entity_poly.pdbx_strand_id
1 'polypeptide(L)'
;MATGRGVDARDNGTGNVGNTNDTNFSATDYMNRSPGFQTLQQVYLNYQPIADRGLVNNPADPRMHGTKQLYFAQPWGKHVLFVSTDGRAYRDLRIKTATGSADDTGPRADNPGRTMLGATQLAWLKQTLLTAQSNGVAWKFVAVSDPIDQIGPVGAPLTGVVNSSGNGSYSPVASDGGKSWIGGYRAERNALLKFIADNGIKNVVFLATDDHQNRINELTYSPTGQTGVQASYVKVPYCFSIVAGPLGATGPDAFLNHDFASVKTMADSFVAAQTAAGVEPFGLQGYPGLRNVFREGDANAGTTPSAVDFYSPDTFNYATLDVSADGKLLTVATLGITATARNSALEYNAATNAVRTILSFQVPAATDPSPMPAVQGGSVTLSVNDLGAGTTYQWFRNGSALLGATNASLALTNLIGDRGTNHAGPSTLVPPVLDPLLPNYSFQALFSAGESVNNKADGVTPYRMAGIPDGLGAFDNNDGTFTVLMNHELGSTVGSNRTHGAKGAFVSRWVIAKSNLAVLNISDLITNVFLWDTNSSVYTNSTSYAFTRFCSADLPAASAYYNAGTGLGTTNRIFMNGEESNKESKAWAHIVTGPDAGKTYELPHLGKISWENALANPV
;
A
#
# COMPACT_ATOMS: atom_id res chain seq x y z
N MET A 1 -30.34 -16.92 13.23
CA MET A 1 -31.19 -15.98 13.99
C MET A 1 -32.66 -16.19 13.66
N ALA A 2 -33.55 -16.06 14.63
CA ALA A 2 -34.97 -15.82 14.36
C ALA A 2 -35.27 -14.36 13.97
N THR A 3 -34.36 -13.40 14.22
CA THR A 3 -34.69 -11.96 14.18
C THR A 3 -33.70 -11.07 13.42
N GLY A 4 -32.89 -11.57 12.48
CA GLY A 4 -31.97 -10.73 11.69
C GLY A 4 -32.53 -9.36 11.37
N ARG A 5 -32.03 -8.32 12.05
CA ARG A 5 -32.59 -6.97 11.93
C ARG A 5 -31.86 -6.25 10.81
N GLY A 6 -32.61 -5.64 9.88
CA GLY A 6 -32.05 -5.01 8.68
C GLY A 6 -31.10 -3.84 8.97
N VAL A 7 -30.16 -3.62 8.05
CA VAL A 7 -29.17 -2.51 8.03
C VAL A 7 -29.85 -1.14 7.98
N ASP A 8 -31.08 -1.13 7.51
CA ASP A 8 -31.99 0.00 7.49
C ASP A 8 -33.27 -0.43 8.20
N ALA A 9 -33.25 -0.62 9.52
CA ALA A 9 -34.42 -0.99 10.32
C ALA A 9 -35.55 0.03 10.16
N ARG A 10 -36.36 -0.16 9.11
CA ARG A 10 -37.56 0.60 8.78
C ARG A 10 -38.77 -0.19 9.29
N ASP A 11 -38.94 -0.25 10.61
CA ASP A 11 -40.26 -0.37 11.23
C ASP A 11 -40.12 -0.58 12.74
N ASN A 12 -40.50 0.45 13.51
CA ASN A 12 -41.56 0.27 14.53
C ASN A 12 -42.12 1.58 15.14
N GLY A 13 -41.93 2.76 14.53
CA GLY A 13 -42.49 4.02 15.05
C GLY A 13 -41.94 4.50 16.41
N THR A 14 -41.18 3.65 17.11
CA THR A 14 -40.35 3.99 18.26
C THR A 14 -38.90 4.05 17.77
N GLY A 15 -38.15 5.07 18.18
CA GLY A 15 -36.73 5.18 17.85
C GLY A 15 -35.90 3.96 18.25
N ASN A 16 -34.64 3.93 17.86
CA ASN A 16 -33.74 2.82 18.20
C ASN A 16 -32.70 3.18 19.26
N VAL A 17 -32.97 4.18 20.09
CA VAL A 17 -32.14 4.50 21.26
C VAL A 17 -32.21 3.34 22.25
N GLY A 18 -31.05 2.84 22.69
CA GLY A 18 -30.97 1.67 23.58
C GLY A 18 -31.26 0.33 22.88
N ASN A 19 -31.32 0.30 21.55
CA ASN A 19 -31.43 -0.96 20.81
C ASN A 19 -30.21 -1.84 21.13
N THR A 20 -30.45 -3.05 21.62
CA THR A 20 -29.40 -4.00 21.96
C THR A 20 -28.43 -4.22 20.80
N ASN A 21 -28.87 -4.10 19.55
CA ASN A 21 -28.05 -4.39 18.36
C ASN A 21 -27.28 -3.18 17.84
N ASP A 22 -27.42 -2.02 18.48
CA ASP A 22 -26.55 -0.87 18.24
C ASP A 22 -25.17 -1.23 18.79
N THR A 23 -24.08 -0.93 18.08
CA THR A 23 -22.71 -1.22 18.55
C THR A 23 -22.31 -0.44 19.78
N ASN A 24 -23.09 0.58 20.14
CA ASN A 24 -23.03 1.17 21.46
C ASN A 24 -23.40 0.16 22.58
N PHE A 25 -24.06 -0.97 22.27
CA PHE A 25 -24.70 -1.90 23.23
C PHE A 25 -24.57 -3.42 22.95
N SER A 26 -24.10 -3.94 21.80
CA SER A 26 -23.86 -5.39 21.55
C SER A 26 -22.59 -5.75 20.79
N ALA A 27 -22.06 -6.94 21.10
CA ALA A 27 -20.82 -7.49 20.54
C ALA A 27 -20.98 -8.78 19.70
N THR A 28 -22.18 -9.36 19.55
CA THR A 28 -22.29 -10.74 19.00
C THR A 28 -23.43 -11.00 18.00
N ASP A 29 -24.30 -10.03 17.69
CA ASP A 29 -25.46 -10.23 16.80
C ASP A 29 -25.31 -9.49 15.46
N TYR A 30 -24.88 -10.20 14.40
CA TYR A 30 -24.60 -9.62 13.07
C TYR A 30 -25.58 -10.09 12.01
N MET A 31 -26.19 -9.14 11.29
CA MET A 31 -27.24 -9.41 10.30
C MET A 31 -26.85 -10.34 9.17
N ASN A 32 -25.57 -10.35 8.78
CA ASN A 32 -25.03 -11.31 7.82
C ASN A 32 -25.10 -12.77 8.29
N ARG A 33 -25.43 -13.03 9.56
CA ARG A 33 -25.72 -14.36 10.13
C ARG A 33 -27.21 -14.71 10.14
N SER A 34 -28.06 -13.81 9.66
CA SER A 34 -29.50 -14.07 9.63
C SER A 34 -29.85 -14.99 8.45
N PRO A 35 -30.79 -15.93 8.62
CA PRO A 35 -31.28 -16.77 7.52
C PRO A 35 -31.82 -15.95 6.36
N GLY A 36 -32.48 -14.83 6.64
CA GLY A 36 -33.00 -13.91 5.61
C GLY A 36 -31.87 -13.29 4.77
N PHE A 37 -30.84 -12.74 5.41
CA PHE A 37 -29.69 -12.20 4.69
C PHE A 37 -28.95 -13.28 3.90
N GLN A 38 -28.70 -14.44 4.49
CA GLN A 38 -28.02 -15.55 3.82
C GLN A 38 -28.82 -16.07 2.61
N THR A 39 -30.15 -16.12 2.72
CA THR A 39 -31.03 -16.46 1.61
C THR A 39 -30.91 -15.46 0.47
N LEU A 40 -30.99 -14.15 0.77
CA LEU A 40 -30.86 -13.09 -0.23
C LEU A 40 -29.45 -13.07 -0.86
N GLN A 41 -28.41 -13.27 -0.06
CA GLN A 41 -27.03 -13.38 -0.54
C GLN A 41 -26.86 -14.58 -1.46
N GLN A 42 -27.47 -15.73 -1.13
CA GLN A 42 -27.44 -16.91 -1.99
C GLN A 42 -28.19 -16.67 -3.32
N VAL A 43 -29.35 -16.01 -3.29
CA VAL A 43 -30.06 -15.60 -4.52
C VAL A 43 -29.17 -14.68 -5.35
N TYR A 44 -28.55 -13.67 -4.75
CA TYR A 44 -27.61 -12.78 -5.45
C TYR A 44 -26.47 -13.57 -6.11
N LEU A 45 -25.83 -14.49 -5.39
CA LEU A 45 -24.77 -15.37 -5.91
C LEU A 45 -25.24 -16.30 -7.04
N ASN A 46 -26.49 -16.77 -6.99
CA ASN A 46 -27.05 -17.68 -8.00
C ASN A 46 -27.40 -16.98 -9.32
N TYR A 47 -27.76 -15.69 -9.27
CA TYR A 47 -28.31 -14.96 -10.43
C TYR A 47 -27.41 -13.84 -10.95
N GLN A 48 -26.35 -13.48 -10.23
CA GLN A 48 -25.38 -12.49 -10.71
C GLN A 48 -24.13 -13.19 -11.26
N PRO A 49 -23.54 -12.68 -12.36
CA PRO A 49 -22.34 -13.25 -12.96
C PRO A 49 -21.09 -12.87 -12.16
N ILE A 50 -21.01 -13.31 -10.90
CA ILE A 50 -19.92 -13.01 -9.97
C ILE A 50 -19.21 -14.29 -9.54
N ALA A 51 -17.89 -14.20 -9.37
CA ALA A 51 -17.11 -15.31 -8.83
C ALA A 51 -17.43 -15.52 -7.34
N ASP A 52 -17.62 -16.78 -6.93
CA ASP A 52 -17.59 -17.17 -5.52
C ASP A 52 -16.13 -17.09 -5.03
N ARG A 53 -15.85 -16.13 -4.17
CA ARG A 53 -14.52 -15.88 -3.60
C ARG A 53 -14.29 -16.61 -2.27
N GLY A 54 -15.21 -17.52 -1.92
CA GLY A 54 -15.13 -18.29 -0.70
C GLY A 54 -15.53 -17.48 0.53
N LEU A 55 -14.98 -17.88 1.68
CA LEU A 55 -15.30 -17.32 2.97
C LEU A 55 -14.15 -16.45 3.48
N VAL A 56 -14.49 -15.34 4.14
CA VAL A 56 -13.52 -14.52 4.88
C VAL A 56 -12.95 -15.34 6.03
N ASN A 57 -11.62 -15.51 6.09
CA ASN A 57 -10.96 -16.27 7.15
C ASN A 57 -10.17 -15.36 8.11
N ASN A 58 -10.86 -14.79 9.10
CA ASN A 58 -10.20 -14.07 10.19
C ASN A 58 -10.86 -14.36 11.55
N PRO A 59 -10.46 -15.41 12.28
CA PRO A 59 -11.10 -15.79 13.55
C PRO A 59 -11.14 -14.69 14.63
N ALA A 60 -10.25 -13.69 14.55
CA ALA A 60 -10.24 -12.54 15.46
C ALA A 60 -11.37 -11.52 15.19
N ASP A 61 -12.02 -11.62 14.03
CA ASP A 61 -13.15 -10.77 13.63
C ASP A 61 -14.41 -11.62 13.45
N PRO A 62 -15.18 -11.89 14.52
CA PRO A 62 -16.38 -12.72 14.47
C PRO A 62 -17.51 -12.12 13.62
N ARG A 63 -17.47 -10.82 13.28
CA ARG A 63 -18.42 -10.20 12.36
C ARG A 63 -18.24 -10.69 10.93
N MET A 64 -16.99 -10.94 10.54
CA MET A 64 -16.64 -11.27 9.16
C MET A 64 -16.24 -12.73 8.97
N HIS A 65 -15.64 -13.39 9.98
CA HIS A 65 -15.15 -14.76 9.88
C HIS A 65 -16.22 -15.76 9.40
N GLY A 66 -15.94 -16.53 8.35
CA GLY A 66 -16.88 -17.52 7.81
C GLY A 66 -18.08 -16.92 7.09
N THR A 67 -18.05 -15.63 6.73
CA THR A 67 -19.05 -15.01 5.83
C THR A 67 -18.55 -15.02 4.39
N LYS A 68 -19.46 -15.01 3.41
CA LYS A 68 -19.09 -14.94 1.98
C LYS A 68 -18.38 -13.62 1.68
N GLN A 69 -17.24 -13.71 0.99
CA GLN A 69 -16.49 -12.52 0.57
C GLN A 69 -17.04 -11.96 -0.75
N LEU A 70 -17.72 -10.81 -0.69
CA LEU A 70 -18.22 -10.11 -1.88
C LEU A 70 -17.29 -8.99 -2.36
N TYR A 71 -16.46 -8.45 -1.47
CA TYR A 71 -15.50 -7.41 -1.80
C TYR A 71 -14.27 -7.97 -2.52
N PHE A 72 -13.72 -7.18 -3.43
CA PHE A 72 -12.56 -7.57 -4.22
C PHE A 72 -11.81 -6.36 -4.77
N ALA A 73 -10.57 -6.60 -5.19
CA ALA A 73 -9.78 -5.66 -5.95
C ALA A 73 -9.23 -6.37 -7.19
N GLN A 74 -9.19 -5.68 -8.32
CA GLN A 74 -8.66 -6.20 -9.56
C GLN A 74 -7.91 -5.11 -10.34
N PRO A 75 -6.76 -5.45 -10.95
CA PRO A 75 -6.12 -4.54 -11.89
C PRO A 75 -6.99 -4.38 -13.14
N TRP A 76 -7.02 -3.18 -13.70
CA TRP A 76 -7.63 -2.87 -14.99
C TRP A 76 -6.56 -2.29 -15.90
N GLY A 77 -5.84 -3.18 -16.59
CA GLY A 77 -4.60 -2.81 -17.27
C GLY A 77 -3.48 -2.45 -16.28
N LYS A 78 -2.45 -1.73 -16.74
CA LYS A 78 -1.25 -1.41 -15.96
C LYS A 78 -1.44 -0.27 -14.94
N HIS A 79 -2.33 0.67 -15.25
CA HIS A 79 -2.38 1.97 -14.58
C HIS A 79 -3.56 2.11 -13.61
N VAL A 80 -4.45 1.14 -13.55
CA VAL A 80 -5.68 1.24 -12.77
C VAL A 80 -5.85 0.04 -11.85
N LEU A 81 -6.21 0.31 -10.60
CA LEU A 81 -6.82 -0.65 -9.69
C LEU A 81 -8.30 -0.31 -9.54
N PHE A 82 -9.17 -1.28 -9.77
CA PHE A 82 -10.58 -1.21 -9.39
C PHE A 82 -10.81 -2.00 -8.11
N VAL A 83 -11.44 -1.36 -7.13
CA VAL A 83 -11.78 -1.95 -5.83
C VAL A 83 -13.28 -1.88 -5.64
N SER A 84 -13.92 -3.00 -5.36
CA SER A 84 -15.33 -3.07 -4.97
C SER A 84 -15.43 -3.44 -3.50
N THR A 85 -16.07 -2.57 -2.72
CA THR A 85 -16.32 -2.80 -1.29
C THR A 85 -17.72 -3.37 -1.05
N ASP A 86 -17.96 -3.83 0.18
CA ASP A 86 -19.24 -4.36 0.66
C ASP A 86 -19.64 -3.53 1.88
N GLY A 87 -20.29 -2.41 1.60
CA GLY A 87 -20.77 -1.51 2.65
C GLY A 87 -22.07 -1.95 3.30
N ARG A 88 -22.57 -3.17 3.07
CA ARG A 88 -23.90 -3.61 3.55
C ARG A 88 -23.87 -4.86 4.39
N ALA A 89 -23.00 -5.83 4.11
CA ALA A 89 -22.94 -7.07 4.88
C ALA A 89 -22.41 -6.88 6.31
N TYR A 90 -21.57 -5.87 6.53
CA TYR A 90 -20.80 -5.73 7.77
C TYR A 90 -21.09 -4.44 8.53
N ARG A 91 -21.83 -3.50 7.93
CA ARG A 91 -22.11 -2.23 8.58
C ARG A 91 -23.00 -2.38 9.80
N ASP A 92 -22.78 -1.50 10.76
CA ASP A 92 -23.68 -1.35 11.90
C ASP A 92 -25.03 -0.78 11.47
N LEU A 93 -26.04 -0.89 12.34
CA LEU A 93 -27.39 -0.43 12.03
C LEU A 93 -27.44 1.09 11.82
N ARG A 94 -28.28 1.55 10.90
CA ARG A 94 -28.67 2.97 10.80
C ARG A 94 -29.32 3.44 12.11
N ILE A 95 -28.75 4.46 12.74
CA ILE A 95 -29.22 5.00 14.02
C ILE A 95 -30.28 6.12 13.84
N LYS A 96 -31.33 6.07 14.67
CA LYS A 96 -32.53 6.92 14.62
C LYS A 96 -32.76 7.61 15.97
N THR A 97 -33.27 8.84 15.97
CA THR A 97 -33.65 9.55 17.20
C THR A 97 -34.65 8.76 18.03
N ALA A 98 -34.85 9.10 19.31
CA ALA A 98 -35.78 8.40 20.21
C ALA A 98 -37.23 8.31 19.68
N THR A 99 -37.65 9.28 18.87
CA THR A 99 -38.97 9.33 18.21
C THR A 99 -39.02 8.54 16.90
N GLY A 100 -37.89 8.05 16.40
CA GLY A 100 -37.77 7.35 15.12
C GLY A 100 -37.95 8.25 13.88
N SER A 101 -38.34 9.51 14.07
CA SER A 101 -38.71 10.44 12.99
C SER A 101 -37.51 11.01 12.23
N ALA A 102 -36.32 10.98 12.80
CA ALA A 102 -35.09 11.47 12.17
C ALA A 102 -33.92 10.50 12.37
N ASP A 103 -32.89 10.65 11.54
CA ASP A 103 -31.60 10.00 11.81
C ASP A 103 -30.91 10.68 12.99
N ASP A 104 -30.24 9.88 13.81
CA ASP A 104 -29.37 10.39 14.86
C ASP A 104 -27.95 10.47 14.32
N THR A 105 -27.50 11.69 14.01
CA THR A 105 -26.16 11.95 13.47
C THR A 105 -25.27 12.68 14.48
N GLY A 106 -25.69 12.72 15.75
CA GLY A 106 -25.01 13.36 16.87
C GLY A 106 -24.01 12.44 17.59
N PRO A 107 -23.80 12.59 18.92
CA PRO A 107 -22.76 11.87 19.66
C PRO A 107 -22.80 10.34 19.55
N ARG A 108 -23.98 9.75 19.34
CA ARG A 108 -24.11 8.29 19.15
C ARG A 108 -23.50 7.82 17.81
N ALA A 109 -23.54 8.68 16.80
CA ALA A 109 -22.86 8.48 15.53
C ALA A 109 -21.34 8.64 15.64
N ASP A 110 -20.86 9.41 16.62
CA ASP A 110 -19.43 9.66 16.85
C ASP A 110 -18.71 8.50 17.55
N ASN A 111 -19.41 7.43 17.94
CA ASN A 111 -18.76 6.26 18.54
C ASN A 111 -17.72 5.68 17.57
N PRO A 112 -16.43 5.63 17.94
CA PRO A 112 -15.36 5.16 17.07
C PRO A 112 -15.43 3.66 16.74
N GLY A 113 -16.23 2.89 17.49
CA GLY A 113 -16.50 1.48 17.21
C GLY A 113 -17.54 1.24 16.11
N ARG A 114 -18.21 2.28 15.59
CA ARG A 114 -19.13 2.13 14.45
C ARG A 114 -18.37 1.91 13.15
N THR A 115 -18.88 1.01 12.30
CA THR A 115 -18.25 0.64 11.03
C THR A 115 -19.25 0.44 9.91
N MET A 116 -18.82 0.78 8.69
CA MET A 116 -19.48 0.50 7.42
C MET A 116 -18.94 -0.80 6.80
N LEU A 117 -17.63 -1.04 6.86
CA LEU A 117 -16.97 -2.14 6.16
C LEU A 117 -16.69 -3.37 7.04
N GLY A 118 -16.67 -3.20 8.36
CA GLY A 118 -16.06 -4.16 9.27
C GLY A 118 -14.53 -4.02 9.33
N ALA A 119 -13.92 -4.47 10.43
CA ALA A 119 -12.50 -4.28 10.70
C ALA A 119 -11.62 -5.02 9.68
N THR A 120 -11.95 -6.26 9.33
CA THR A 120 -11.17 -7.05 8.37
C THR A 120 -11.17 -6.41 6.98
N GLN A 121 -12.32 -5.97 6.47
CA GLN A 121 -12.39 -5.34 5.15
C GLN A 121 -11.76 -3.95 5.14
N LEU A 122 -11.91 -3.14 6.20
CA LEU A 122 -11.24 -1.85 6.29
C LEU A 122 -9.72 -2.00 6.25
N ALA A 123 -9.16 -2.95 7.02
CA ALA A 123 -7.73 -3.24 7.01
C ALA A 123 -7.26 -3.74 5.63
N TRP A 124 -8.03 -4.65 5.02
CA TRP A 124 -7.78 -5.12 3.66
C TRP A 124 -7.79 -3.99 2.62
N LEU A 125 -8.75 -3.06 2.69
CA LEU A 125 -8.85 -1.93 1.77
C LEU A 125 -7.64 -0.99 1.92
N LYS A 126 -7.27 -0.64 3.15
CA LYS A 126 -6.09 0.17 3.45
C LYS A 126 -4.82 -0.46 2.88
N GLN A 127 -4.60 -1.74 3.16
CA GLN A 127 -3.43 -2.45 2.64
C GLN A 127 -3.46 -2.57 1.11
N THR A 128 -4.62 -2.80 0.52
CA THR A 128 -4.79 -2.88 -0.94
C THR A 128 -4.40 -1.56 -1.62
N LEU A 129 -4.86 -0.42 -1.07
CA LEU A 129 -4.51 0.89 -1.58
C LEU A 129 -3.02 1.21 -1.40
N LEU A 130 -2.45 0.86 -0.25
CA LEU A 130 -1.03 1.05 0.04
C LEU A 130 -0.14 0.23 -0.91
N THR A 131 -0.45 -1.06 -1.09
CA THR A 131 0.25 -1.93 -2.03
C THR A 131 0.14 -1.42 -3.46
N ALA A 132 -1.01 -0.90 -3.87
CA ALA A 132 -1.18 -0.31 -5.20
C ALA A 132 -0.33 0.96 -5.38
N GLN A 133 -0.25 1.81 -4.35
CA GLN A 133 0.65 2.97 -4.35
C GLN A 133 2.11 2.53 -4.48
N SER A 134 2.57 1.58 -3.65
CA SER A 134 3.96 1.09 -3.68
C SER A 134 4.33 0.42 -5.00
N ASN A 135 3.36 -0.21 -5.67
CA ASN A 135 3.55 -0.83 -6.98
C ASN A 135 3.45 0.16 -8.15
N GLY A 136 3.28 1.47 -7.89
CA GLY A 136 3.22 2.49 -8.91
C GLY A 136 1.93 2.48 -9.75
N VAL A 137 0.82 1.93 -9.20
CA VAL A 137 -0.49 2.00 -9.87
C VAL A 137 -0.99 3.45 -9.84
N ALA A 138 -1.21 4.01 -11.02
CA ALA A 138 -1.52 5.44 -11.18
C ALA A 138 -2.85 5.82 -10.52
N TRP A 139 -3.93 5.08 -10.78
CA TRP A 139 -5.29 5.39 -10.32
C TRP A 139 -5.90 4.24 -9.50
N LYS A 140 -6.59 4.59 -8.41
CA LYS A 140 -7.34 3.64 -7.57
C LYS A 140 -8.80 4.06 -7.53
N PHE A 141 -9.68 3.29 -8.16
CA PHE A 141 -11.12 3.52 -8.11
C PHE A 141 -11.74 2.62 -7.04
N VAL A 142 -12.43 3.20 -6.07
CA VAL A 142 -13.02 2.49 -4.94
C VAL A 142 -14.54 2.63 -5.00
N ALA A 143 -15.23 1.59 -5.44
CA ALA A 143 -16.68 1.53 -5.42
C ALA A 143 -17.18 1.26 -3.99
N VAL A 144 -18.03 2.15 -3.50
CA VAL A 144 -18.72 2.11 -2.21
C VAL A 144 -20.23 2.21 -2.42
N SER A 145 -21.01 1.60 -1.53
CA SER A 145 -22.47 1.55 -1.70
C SER A 145 -23.16 2.90 -1.46
N ASP A 146 -22.63 3.68 -0.52
CA ASP A 146 -23.20 4.96 -0.09
C ASP A 146 -22.15 6.06 -0.33
N PRO A 147 -22.56 7.25 -0.80
CA PRO A 147 -21.67 8.39 -1.00
C PRO A 147 -20.83 8.70 0.24
N ILE A 148 -19.52 8.75 0.03
CA ILE A 148 -18.53 9.00 1.09
C ILE A 148 -18.25 10.50 1.27
N ASP A 149 -18.68 11.35 0.33
CA ASP A 149 -18.50 12.79 0.45
C ASP A 149 -19.40 13.42 1.49
N GLN A 150 -19.15 14.69 1.76
CA GLN A 150 -19.90 15.50 2.70
C GLN A 150 -20.70 16.54 1.92
N ILE A 151 -21.99 16.64 2.22
CA ILE A 151 -22.87 17.64 1.61
C ILE A 151 -23.17 18.74 2.62
N GLY A 152 -23.48 18.36 3.88
CA GLY A 152 -24.00 19.27 4.89
C GLY A 152 -23.20 19.31 6.20
N PRO A 153 -23.65 20.12 7.16
CA PRO A 153 -23.08 20.13 8.50
C PRO A 153 -23.41 18.82 9.24
N VAL A 154 -22.53 18.43 10.16
CA VAL A 154 -22.76 17.29 11.05
C VAL A 154 -23.93 17.63 11.96
N GLY A 155 -24.90 16.71 12.07
CA GLY A 155 -26.04 16.88 12.97
C GLY A 155 -27.26 17.57 12.38
N ALA A 156 -27.18 18.16 11.17
CA ALA A 156 -28.27 18.96 10.61
C ALA A 156 -28.32 18.96 9.08
N PRO A 157 -29.51 19.16 8.46
CA PRO A 157 -29.60 19.47 7.04
C PRO A 157 -29.06 20.88 6.74
N LEU A 158 -28.63 21.10 5.50
CA LEU A 158 -28.41 22.43 4.95
C LEU A 158 -29.72 23.23 4.97
N THR A 159 -29.61 24.51 5.31
CA THR A 159 -30.71 25.48 5.28
C THR A 159 -30.55 26.41 4.08
N GLY A 160 -31.66 26.72 3.40
CA GLY A 160 -31.65 27.65 2.26
C GLY A 160 -31.38 27.02 0.89
N VAL A 161 -31.30 25.68 0.79
CA VAL A 161 -31.28 24.99 -0.51
C VAL A 161 -32.62 25.22 -1.21
N VAL A 162 -32.58 25.74 -2.44
CA VAL A 162 -33.79 26.09 -3.21
C VAL A 162 -34.24 24.93 -4.09
N ASN A 163 -35.55 24.82 -4.29
CA ASN A 163 -36.14 23.90 -5.25
C ASN A 163 -36.46 24.63 -6.57
N SER A 164 -35.55 24.55 -7.55
CA SER A 164 -35.74 25.08 -8.92
C SER A 164 -36.22 24.02 -9.93
N SER A 165 -36.72 22.89 -9.43
CA SER A 165 -36.99 21.70 -10.25
C SER A 165 -38.22 21.77 -11.15
N GLY A 166 -39.02 22.83 -11.03
CA GLY A 166 -40.36 22.90 -11.63
C GLY A 166 -41.41 22.00 -10.96
N ASN A 167 -41.06 21.29 -9.89
CA ASN A 167 -41.96 20.44 -9.11
C ASN A 167 -41.88 20.81 -7.63
N GLY A 168 -42.94 21.44 -7.09
CA GLY A 168 -42.99 21.86 -5.69
C GLY A 168 -42.83 20.74 -4.65
N SER A 169 -43.06 19.48 -5.04
CA SER A 169 -42.92 18.31 -4.17
C SER A 169 -41.51 17.70 -4.18
N TYR A 170 -40.62 18.16 -5.07
CA TYR A 170 -39.23 17.71 -5.10
C TYR A 170 -38.47 18.23 -3.87
N SER A 171 -37.67 17.35 -3.25
CA SER A 171 -36.80 17.71 -2.14
C SER A 171 -35.38 17.26 -2.46
N PRO A 172 -34.43 18.19 -2.63
CA PRO A 172 -33.04 17.84 -2.90
C PRO A 172 -32.39 17.18 -1.67
N VAL A 173 -31.38 16.34 -1.89
CA VAL A 173 -30.62 15.72 -0.80
C VAL A 173 -29.74 16.79 -0.15
N ALA A 174 -30.21 17.31 0.98
CA ALA A 174 -29.59 18.42 1.69
C ALA A 174 -28.99 18.00 3.06
N SER A 175 -28.88 16.70 3.35
CA SER A 175 -28.34 16.24 4.63
C SER A 175 -27.56 14.93 4.52
N ASP A 176 -26.54 14.83 5.37
CA ASP A 176 -25.80 13.60 5.61
C ASP A 176 -26.52 12.77 6.68
N GLY A 177 -27.51 11.98 6.25
CA GLY A 177 -28.31 11.14 7.13
C GLY A 177 -27.53 9.97 7.75
N GLY A 178 -28.08 9.34 8.79
CA GLY A 178 -27.44 8.26 9.55
C GLY A 178 -27.14 6.96 8.79
N LYS A 179 -27.52 6.88 7.50
CA LYS A 179 -27.06 5.84 6.57
C LYS A 179 -25.73 6.19 5.89
N SER A 180 -25.39 7.48 5.75
CA SER A 180 -24.20 7.95 5.04
C SER A 180 -22.95 7.83 5.89
N TRP A 181 -21.80 7.87 5.23
CA TRP A 181 -20.50 7.85 5.91
C TRP A 181 -20.33 9.03 6.87
N ILE A 182 -20.78 10.23 6.51
CA ILE A 182 -20.72 11.42 7.38
C ILE A 182 -21.79 11.38 8.48
N GLY A 183 -22.97 10.84 8.21
CA GLY A 183 -24.06 10.87 9.19
C GLY A 183 -23.90 9.81 10.27
N GLY A 184 -23.46 8.60 9.91
CA GLY A 184 -23.37 7.48 10.83
C GLY A 184 -21.95 6.99 11.12
N TYR A 185 -21.06 6.97 10.14
CA TYR A 185 -19.82 6.17 10.18
C TYR A 185 -18.56 7.04 10.12
N ARG A 186 -18.61 8.22 10.73
CA ARG A 186 -17.57 9.26 10.59
C ARG A 186 -16.20 8.80 11.01
N ALA A 187 -16.10 8.07 12.12
CA ALA A 187 -14.84 7.61 12.65
C ALA A 187 -14.13 6.68 11.66
N GLU A 188 -14.84 5.69 11.09
CA GLU A 188 -14.27 4.80 10.08
C GLU A 188 -13.96 5.53 8.77
N ARG A 189 -14.86 6.41 8.31
CA ARG A 189 -14.63 7.30 7.16
C ARG A 189 -13.31 8.05 7.33
N ASN A 190 -13.14 8.71 8.49
CA ASN A 190 -11.95 9.48 8.79
C ASN A 190 -10.72 8.58 8.90
N ALA A 191 -10.83 7.40 9.50
CA ALA A 191 -9.73 6.45 9.60
C ALA A 191 -9.24 5.96 8.22
N LEU A 192 -10.13 5.84 7.22
CA LEU A 192 -9.77 5.52 5.84
C LEU A 192 -9.12 6.71 5.13
N LEU A 193 -9.78 7.87 5.15
CA LEU A 193 -9.30 9.07 4.45
C LEU A 193 -8.00 9.62 5.04
N LYS A 194 -7.87 9.60 6.37
CA LYS A 194 -6.62 9.91 7.05
C LYS A 194 -5.51 8.94 6.69
N PHE A 195 -5.80 7.64 6.59
CA PHE A 195 -4.80 6.66 6.16
C PHE A 195 -4.31 6.94 4.73
N ILE A 196 -5.21 7.30 3.80
CA ILE A 196 -4.86 7.72 2.44
C ILE A 196 -3.93 8.93 2.48
N ALA A 197 -4.28 9.97 3.25
CA ALA A 197 -3.47 11.18 3.38
C ALA A 197 -2.10 10.93 4.03
N ASP A 198 -2.07 10.27 5.19
CA ASP A 198 -0.86 10.00 5.98
C ASP A 198 0.16 9.14 5.22
N ASN A 199 -0.31 8.24 4.35
CA ASN A 199 0.54 7.35 3.55
C ASN A 199 0.80 7.88 2.14
N GLY A 200 0.39 9.12 1.82
CA GLY A 200 0.61 9.72 0.51
C GLY A 200 0.02 8.91 -0.65
N ILE A 201 -1.12 8.24 -0.44
CA ILE A 201 -1.77 7.45 -1.48
C ILE A 201 -2.49 8.41 -2.43
N LYS A 202 -1.98 8.54 -3.64
CA LYS A 202 -2.46 9.53 -4.63
C LYS A 202 -3.50 8.93 -5.59
N ASN A 203 -4.30 9.82 -6.18
CA ASN A 203 -5.24 9.55 -7.28
C ASN A 203 -6.30 8.50 -6.91
N VAL A 204 -6.94 8.70 -5.76
CA VAL A 204 -8.00 7.82 -5.26
C VAL A 204 -9.36 8.42 -5.58
N VAL A 205 -10.18 7.70 -6.33
CA VAL A 205 -11.52 8.14 -6.73
C VAL A 205 -12.56 7.21 -6.15
N PHE A 206 -13.43 7.72 -5.29
CA PHE A 206 -14.53 6.94 -4.73
C PHE A 206 -15.74 7.00 -5.66
N LEU A 207 -16.35 5.85 -5.94
CA LEU A 207 -17.51 5.74 -6.82
C LEU A 207 -18.73 5.32 -6.00
N ALA A 208 -19.83 6.05 -6.11
CA ALA A 208 -21.06 5.75 -5.40
C ALA A 208 -22.30 6.09 -6.24
N THR A 209 -23.47 5.62 -5.79
CA THR A 209 -24.78 6.03 -6.31
C THR A 209 -25.67 6.47 -5.15
N ASP A 210 -26.75 5.73 -4.83
CA ASP A 210 -27.67 5.84 -3.67
C ASP A 210 -28.39 7.19 -3.43
N ASP A 211 -27.72 8.34 -3.57
CA ASP A 211 -28.31 9.68 -3.44
C ASP A 211 -29.15 10.10 -4.66
N HIS A 212 -29.13 9.29 -5.72
CA HIS A 212 -29.90 9.48 -6.95
C HIS A 212 -29.65 10.83 -7.65
N GLN A 213 -28.41 11.32 -7.62
CA GLN A 213 -28.00 12.54 -8.30
C GLN A 213 -26.55 12.39 -8.72
N ASN A 214 -26.10 13.26 -9.63
CA ASN A 214 -24.69 13.36 -9.95
C ASN A 214 -24.04 14.46 -9.13
N ARG A 215 -22.94 14.11 -8.48
CA ARG A 215 -22.11 15.06 -7.76
C ARG A 215 -20.67 14.57 -7.74
N ILE A 216 -19.75 15.45 -8.09
CA ILE A 216 -18.33 15.22 -7.98
C ILE A 216 -17.78 16.16 -6.91
N ASN A 217 -17.04 15.63 -5.95
CA ASN A 217 -16.62 16.41 -4.79
C ASN A 217 -15.25 15.97 -4.25
N GLU A 218 -14.40 16.93 -3.89
CA GLU A 218 -13.18 16.64 -3.14
C GLU A 218 -13.53 16.05 -1.76
N LEU A 219 -12.74 15.07 -1.31
CA LEU A 219 -12.95 14.47 -0.01
C LEU A 219 -12.12 15.18 1.05
N THR A 220 -12.76 15.53 2.16
CA THR A 220 -12.11 16.12 3.33
C THR A 220 -12.07 15.16 4.51
N TYR A 221 -11.09 15.32 5.40
CA TYR A 221 -10.91 14.52 6.61
C TYR A 221 -10.40 15.38 7.76
N SER A 222 -10.59 14.94 9.00
CA SER A 222 -10.02 15.54 10.21
C SER A 222 -8.61 15.01 10.48
N PRO A 223 -7.55 15.84 10.40
CA PRO A 223 -6.18 15.44 10.74
C PRO A 223 -5.99 15.13 12.22
N THR A 224 -6.77 15.79 13.10
CA THR A 224 -6.71 15.59 14.55
C THR A 224 -7.45 14.33 15.00
N GLY A 225 -8.26 13.72 14.12
CA GLY A 225 -9.16 12.62 14.45
C GLY A 225 -10.46 13.05 15.14
N GLN A 226 -10.65 14.35 15.38
CA GLN A 226 -11.88 14.90 15.99
C GLN A 226 -12.98 15.08 14.94
N THR A 227 -13.68 13.99 14.61
CA THR A 227 -14.66 13.94 13.52
C THR A 227 -15.91 14.80 13.72
N GLY A 228 -16.20 15.25 14.94
CA GLY A 228 -17.29 16.20 15.21
C GLY A 228 -16.93 17.66 14.90
N VAL A 229 -15.64 17.98 14.72
CA VAL A 229 -15.16 19.35 14.51
C VAL A 229 -14.89 19.58 13.03
N GLN A 230 -15.95 19.87 12.26
CA GLN A 230 -15.86 20.02 10.79
C GLN A 230 -14.92 21.16 10.36
N ALA A 231 -14.79 22.21 11.16
CA ALA A 231 -13.83 23.29 10.89
C ALA A 231 -12.36 22.83 10.89
N SER A 232 -12.05 21.64 11.43
CA SER A 232 -10.72 21.03 11.36
C SER A 232 -10.45 20.26 10.07
N TYR A 233 -11.47 20.09 9.23
CA TYR A 233 -11.37 19.22 8.06
C TYR A 233 -10.50 19.88 7.00
N VAL A 234 -9.64 19.09 6.39
CA VAL A 234 -8.79 19.50 5.26
C VAL A 234 -8.98 18.51 4.11
N LYS A 235 -8.67 18.93 2.88
CA LYS A 235 -8.75 18.08 1.69
C LYS A 235 -7.77 16.91 1.81
N VAL A 236 -8.23 15.71 1.45
CA VAL A 236 -7.38 14.54 1.24
C VAL A 236 -6.65 14.77 -0.09
N PRO A 237 -5.31 14.84 -0.12
CA PRO A 237 -4.59 15.14 -1.35
C PRO A 237 -4.93 14.18 -2.49
N TYR A 238 -5.28 14.73 -3.65
CA TYR A 238 -5.58 13.98 -4.87
C TYR A 238 -6.68 12.91 -4.71
N CYS A 239 -7.67 13.19 -3.87
CA CYS A 239 -8.78 12.28 -3.62
C CYS A 239 -10.14 12.97 -3.73
N PHE A 240 -11.04 12.38 -4.51
CA PHE A 240 -12.39 12.90 -4.73
C PHE A 240 -13.40 11.76 -4.90
N SER A 241 -14.69 12.08 -4.79
CA SER A 241 -15.77 11.15 -5.10
C SER A 241 -16.49 11.53 -6.39
N ILE A 242 -17.05 10.51 -7.03
CA ILE A 242 -18.05 10.64 -8.08
C ILE A 242 -19.28 9.88 -7.59
N VAL A 243 -20.32 10.62 -7.25
CA VAL A 243 -21.67 10.10 -7.09
C VAL A 243 -22.31 10.16 -8.46
N ALA A 244 -22.68 9.01 -9.02
CA ALA A 244 -23.35 8.93 -10.30
C ALA A 244 -24.86 8.72 -10.10
N GLY A 245 -25.66 9.32 -10.98
CA GLY A 245 -27.08 9.03 -11.08
C GLY A 245 -27.31 7.57 -11.51
N PRO A 246 -28.28 6.86 -10.93
CA PRO A 246 -28.61 5.50 -11.36
C PRO A 246 -29.48 5.51 -12.61
N LEU A 247 -29.11 4.73 -13.63
CA LEU A 247 -29.97 4.41 -14.77
C LEU A 247 -31.28 3.77 -14.28
N GLY A 248 -32.36 4.56 -14.16
CA GLY A 248 -33.71 4.07 -13.91
C GLY A 248 -34.12 3.84 -12.45
N ALA A 249 -33.41 4.37 -11.45
CA ALA A 249 -33.93 4.36 -10.07
C ALA A 249 -34.85 5.56 -9.79
N THR A 250 -35.81 5.39 -8.86
CA THR A 250 -36.74 6.45 -8.42
C THR A 250 -36.02 7.51 -7.58
N GLY A 251 -36.15 8.80 -7.86
CA GLY A 251 -35.46 9.90 -7.17
C GLY A 251 -35.83 11.29 -7.76
N PRO A 252 -34.87 12.05 -8.33
CA PRO A 252 -35.18 13.24 -9.12
C PRO A 252 -35.83 12.97 -10.49
N ASP A 253 -36.52 11.84 -10.70
CA ASP A 253 -37.59 11.77 -11.72
C ASP A 253 -38.71 12.79 -11.44
N ALA A 254 -38.74 13.32 -10.21
CA ALA A 254 -39.51 14.47 -9.79
C ALA A 254 -38.87 15.82 -10.18
N PHE A 255 -37.60 15.88 -10.55
CA PHE A 255 -37.00 17.11 -11.07
C PHE A 255 -37.32 17.21 -12.55
N LEU A 256 -38.13 18.20 -12.94
CA LEU A 256 -38.70 18.27 -14.29
C LEU A 256 -37.99 19.30 -15.18
N ASN A 257 -37.40 20.34 -14.58
CA ASN A 257 -36.79 21.43 -15.32
C ASN A 257 -35.27 21.35 -15.39
N HIS A 258 -34.76 20.58 -16.36
CA HIS A 258 -33.34 20.29 -16.54
C HIS A 258 -32.55 21.37 -17.30
N ASP A 259 -33.14 22.55 -17.54
CA ASP A 259 -32.41 23.65 -18.16
C ASP A 259 -31.22 24.10 -17.29
N PHE A 260 -30.18 24.62 -17.93
CA PHE A 260 -28.96 25.03 -17.24
C PHE A 260 -29.19 26.07 -16.13
N ALA A 261 -30.07 27.05 -16.35
CA ALA A 261 -30.34 28.10 -15.36
C ALA A 261 -30.99 27.54 -14.09
N SER A 262 -31.90 26.57 -14.25
CA SER A 262 -32.56 25.87 -13.14
C SER A 262 -31.58 25.01 -12.36
N VAL A 263 -30.74 24.24 -13.04
CA VAL A 263 -29.69 23.43 -12.39
C VAL A 263 -28.66 24.32 -11.69
N LYS A 264 -28.25 25.42 -12.33
CA LYS A 264 -27.33 26.40 -11.75
C LYS A 264 -27.90 27.05 -10.50
N THR A 265 -29.17 27.46 -10.54
CA THR A 265 -29.86 28.06 -9.38
C THR A 265 -29.83 27.11 -8.17
N MET A 266 -30.04 25.82 -8.39
CA MET A 266 -29.95 24.82 -7.32
C MET A 266 -28.52 24.66 -6.81
N ALA A 267 -27.55 24.49 -7.71
CA ALA A 267 -26.13 24.35 -7.35
C ALA A 267 -25.61 25.56 -6.56
N ASP A 268 -25.93 26.79 -7.00
CA ASP A 268 -25.56 28.02 -6.31
C ASP A 268 -26.18 28.09 -4.90
N SER A 269 -27.43 27.63 -4.73
CA SER A 269 -28.06 27.60 -3.40
C SER A 269 -27.40 26.61 -2.45
N PHE A 270 -26.93 25.46 -2.97
CA PHE A 270 -26.15 24.52 -2.16
C PHE A 270 -24.83 25.14 -1.74
N VAL A 271 -24.09 25.76 -2.66
CA VAL A 271 -22.82 26.44 -2.35
C VAL A 271 -23.03 27.51 -1.27
N ALA A 272 -24.07 28.32 -1.40
CA ALA A 272 -24.41 29.35 -0.42
C ALA A 272 -24.72 28.73 0.96
N ALA A 273 -25.54 27.67 0.99
CA ALA A 273 -25.89 26.96 2.21
C ALA A 273 -24.68 26.28 2.87
N GLN A 274 -23.81 25.64 2.08
CA GLN A 274 -22.58 25.00 2.55
C GLN A 274 -21.62 26.03 3.15
N THR A 275 -21.41 27.14 2.45
CA THR A 275 -20.57 28.26 2.92
C THR A 275 -21.12 28.82 4.23
N ALA A 276 -22.44 29.05 4.32
CA ALA A 276 -23.08 29.54 5.54
C ALA A 276 -22.96 28.54 6.72
N ALA A 277 -22.89 27.24 6.43
CA ALA A 277 -22.70 26.18 7.41
C ALA A 277 -21.22 25.90 7.74
N GLY A 278 -20.26 26.61 7.14
CA GLY A 278 -18.82 26.34 7.32
C GLY A 278 -18.37 25.01 6.72
N VAL A 279 -19.09 24.51 5.71
CA VAL A 279 -18.77 23.30 4.95
C VAL A 279 -18.15 23.72 3.62
N GLU A 280 -17.05 23.07 3.23
CA GLU A 280 -16.43 23.29 1.91
C GLU A 280 -17.47 23.06 0.81
N PRO A 281 -17.69 24.04 -0.09
CA PRO A 281 -18.58 23.85 -1.22
C PRO A 281 -18.17 22.69 -2.09
N PHE A 282 -19.15 21.93 -2.61
CA PHE A 282 -18.82 20.79 -3.45
C PHE A 282 -18.24 21.21 -4.81
N GLY A 283 -17.46 20.31 -5.40
CA GLY A 283 -16.91 20.43 -6.75
C GLY A 283 -15.39 20.23 -6.77
N LEU A 284 -14.78 20.50 -7.93
CA LEU A 284 -13.33 20.35 -8.17
C LEU A 284 -12.65 21.66 -8.60
N GLN A 285 -13.28 22.82 -8.41
CA GLN A 285 -12.80 24.13 -8.91
C GLN A 285 -11.37 24.45 -8.46
N GLY A 286 -10.97 23.95 -7.28
CA GLY A 286 -9.61 24.07 -6.74
C GLY A 286 -8.75 22.81 -6.87
N TYR A 287 -9.23 21.77 -7.56
CA TYR A 287 -8.52 20.50 -7.68
C TYR A 287 -7.27 20.65 -8.57
N PRO A 288 -6.09 20.15 -8.14
CA PRO A 288 -4.85 20.31 -8.89
C PRO A 288 -4.94 19.80 -10.33
N GLY A 289 -4.66 20.69 -11.28
CA GLY A 289 -4.62 20.39 -12.71
C GLY A 289 -5.95 20.12 -13.40
N LEU A 290 -7.07 20.50 -12.76
CA LEU A 290 -8.37 20.54 -13.42
C LEU A 290 -8.29 21.33 -14.74
N ARG A 291 -8.76 20.72 -15.83
CA ARG A 291 -8.79 21.34 -17.16
C ARG A 291 -9.86 20.74 -18.04
N ASN A 292 -10.10 21.39 -19.19
CA ASN A 292 -11.05 20.94 -20.20
C ASN A 292 -12.44 20.68 -19.60
N VAL A 293 -12.87 21.58 -18.70
CA VAL A 293 -14.19 21.51 -18.07
C VAL A 293 -15.24 21.89 -19.11
N PHE A 294 -16.26 21.07 -19.21
CA PHE A 294 -17.42 21.28 -20.06
C PHE A 294 -18.69 21.08 -19.23
N ARG A 295 -19.67 21.93 -19.50
CA ARG A 295 -21.02 21.83 -18.94
C ARG A 295 -22.04 22.16 -20.02
N GLU A 296 -23.03 21.30 -20.17
CA GLU A 296 -24.15 21.56 -21.07
C GLU A 296 -24.87 22.86 -20.68
N GLY A 297 -24.95 23.78 -21.64
CA GLY A 297 -25.58 25.08 -21.47
C GLY A 297 -24.69 26.18 -20.88
N ASP A 298 -23.40 25.92 -20.61
CA ASP A 298 -22.46 26.93 -20.10
C ASP A 298 -21.22 27.09 -20.99
N ALA A 299 -21.10 28.26 -21.63
CA ALA A 299 -19.94 28.60 -22.43
C ALA A 299 -18.70 28.96 -21.57
N ASN A 300 -18.87 29.24 -20.28
CA ASN A 300 -17.80 29.71 -19.40
C ASN A 300 -17.19 28.59 -18.54
N ALA A 301 -17.75 27.38 -18.56
CA ALA A 301 -17.28 26.26 -17.73
C ALA A 301 -15.77 26.01 -17.85
N GLY A 302 -15.22 26.13 -19.08
CA GLY A 302 -13.79 25.91 -19.34
C GLY A 302 -12.86 27.03 -18.88
N THR A 303 -13.37 28.24 -18.61
CA THR A 303 -12.57 29.40 -18.19
C THR A 303 -12.79 29.77 -16.72
N THR A 304 -14.00 29.56 -16.20
CA THR A 304 -14.39 29.91 -14.84
C THR A 304 -15.21 28.77 -14.21
N PRO A 305 -14.58 27.61 -13.92
CA PRO A 305 -15.28 26.47 -13.32
C PRO A 305 -15.99 26.85 -12.02
N SER A 306 -17.20 26.32 -11.84
CA SER A 306 -18.07 26.54 -10.69
C SER A 306 -18.78 25.24 -10.28
N ALA A 307 -19.62 25.28 -9.24
CA ALA A 307 -20.17 24.05 -8.66
C ALA A 307 -21.12 23.33 -9.62
N VAL A 308 -21.84 24.06 -10.48
CA VAL A 308 -22.77 23.48 -11.47
C VAL A 308 -22.06 22.57 -12.47
N ASP A 309 -20.76 22.77 -12.70
CA ASP A 309 -19.94 21.95 -13.61
C ASP A 309 -19.68 20.54 -13.05
N PHE A 310 -19.96 20.33 -11.76
CA PHE A 310 -19.73 19.09 -11.02
C PHE A 310 -21.01 18.52 -10.39
N TYR A 311 -22.18 19.04 -10.78
CA TYR A 311 -23.48 18.63 -10.24
C TYR A 311 -24.54 18.49 -11.33
N SER A 312 -25.34 17.42 -11.26
CA SER A 312 -26.54 17.30 -12.08
C SER A 312 -27.64 16.52 -11.35
N PRO A 313 -28.88 17.04 -11.29
CA PRO A 313 -30.02 16.31 -10.75
C PRO A 313 -30.53 15.24 -11.73
N ASP A 314 -30.03 15.17 -12.96
CA ASP A 314 -30.44 14.14 -13.92
C ASP A 314 -30.17 12.75 -13.33
N THR A 315 -31.14 11.84 -13.43
CA THR A 315 -31.01 10.45 -12.98
C THR A 315 -30.68 9.49 -14.12
N PHE A 316 -31.12 9.80 -15.34
CA PHE A 316 -30.91 8.96 -16.51
C PHE A 316 -29.55 9.23 -17.15
N ASN A 317 -28.48 8.95 -16.41
CA ASN A 317 -27.12 9.09 -16.88
C ASN A 317 -26.19 8.02 -16.32
N TYR A 318 -24.97 8.04 -16.82
CA TYR A 318 -23.85 7.26 -16.36
C TYR A 318 -22.57 8.10 -16.49
N ALA A 319 -21.59 7.79 -15.65
CA ALA A 319 -20.26 8.39 -15.75
C ALA A 319 -19.31 7.43 -16.50
N THR A 320 -18.54 7.97 -17.45
CA THR A 320 -17.38 7.29 -18.03
C THR A 320 -16.12 7.80 -17.37
N LEU A 321 -15.16 6.89 -17.17
CA LEU A 321 -13.86 7.16 -16.58
C LEU A 321 -12.80 6.61 -17.53
N ASP A 322 -12.18 7.50 -18.29
CA ASP A 322 -11.16 7.14 -19.28
C ASP A 322 -9.77 7.51 -18.75
N VAL A 323 -8.99 6.50 -18.42
CA VAL A 323 -7.59 6.65 -18.05
C VAL A 323 -6.75 6.42 -19.30
N SER A 324 -6.04 7.47 -19.71
CA SER A 324 -5.08 7.44 -20.82
C SER A 324 -4.11 6.25 -20.74
N ALA A 325 -3.65 5.78 -21.90
CA ALA A 325 -2.82 4.59 -22.01
C ALA A 325 -1.51 4.63 -21.19
N ASP A 326 -0.96 5.82 -20.91
CA ASP A 326 0.22 6.02 -20.07
C ASP A 326 -0.11 6.28 -18.58
N GLY A 327 -1.40 6.28 -18.23
CA GLY A 327 -1.92 6.48 -16.88
C GLY A 327 -1.91 7.92 -16.39
N LYS A 328 -1.45 8.90 -17.19
CA LYS A 328 -1.18 10.27 -16.70
C LYS A 328 -2.39 11.19 -16.70
N LEU A 329 -3.46 10.84 -17.38
CA LEU A 329 -4.67 11.65 -17.50
C LEU A 329 -5.89 10.78 -17.25
N LEU A 330 -6.81 11.28 -16.41
CA LEU A 330 -8.17 10.80 -16.28
C LEU A 330 -9.11 11.81 -16.94
N THR A 331 -9.95 11.35 -17.86
CA THR A 331 -11.10 12.08 -18.40
C THR A 331 -12.37 11.50 -17.79
N VAL A 332 -13.18 12.36 -17.17
CA VAL A 332 -14.49 12.00 -16.63
C VAL A 332 -15.55 12.69 -17.47
N ALA A 333 -16.57 11.95 -17.89
CA ALA A 333 -17.75 12.52 -18.53
C ALA A 333 -19.02 11.88 -17.98
N THR A 334 -20.01 12.70 -17.62
CA THR A 334 -21.36 12.23 -17.31
C THR A 334 -22.20 12.39 -18.57
N LEU A 335 -22.67 11.27 -19.10
CA LEU A 335 -23.53 11.22 -20.27
C LEU A 335 -24.92 10.80 -19.86
N GLY A 336 -25.93 11.43 -20.43
CA GLY A 336 -27.31 11.11 -20.10
C GLY A 336 -28.28 11.40 -21.22
N ILE A 337 -29.53 11.06 -20.95
CA ILE A 337 -30.69 11.40 -21.75
C ILE A 337 -31.58 12.34 -20.95
N THR A 338 -32.54 13.00 -21.60
CA THR A 338 -33.53 13.80 -20.90
C THR A 338 -34.36 12.86 -20.02
N ALA A 339 -34.51 13.19 -18.74
CA ALA A 339 -35.29 12.38 -17.82
C ALA A 339 -36.75 12.34 -18.25
N THR A 340 -37.41 11.22 -17.96
CA THR A 340 -38.85 11.06 -18.19
C THR A 340 -39.59 10.99 -16.86
N ALA A 341 -40.88 11.33 -16.88
CA ALA A 341 -41.71 11.21 -15.70
C ALA A 341 -41.79 9.74 -15.22
N ARG A 342 -41.94 9.57 -13.91
CA ARG A 342 -42.14 8.25 -13.28
C ARG A 342 -43.25 7.46 -13.96
N ASN A 343 -43.03 6.17 -14.17
CA ASN A 343 -44.02 5.26 -14.75
C ASN A 343 -44.55 5.69 -16.13
N SER A 344 -43.79 6.52 -16.87
CA SER A 344 -44.20 6.98 -18.21
C SER A 344 -44.23 5.88 -19.26
N ALA A 345 -43.59 4.73 -19.00
CA ALA A 345 -43.51 3.58 -19.90
C ALA A 345 -43.03 3.93 -21.32
N LEU A 346 -42.21 4.99 -21.44
CA LEU A 346 -41.65 5.42 -22.72
C LEU A 346 -40.50 4.49 -23.12
N GLU A 347 -40.54 4.02 -24.37
CA GLU A 347 -39.40 3.36 -24.99
C GLU A 347 -38.32 4.38 -25.34
N TYR A 348 -37.06 3.95 -25.30
CA TYR A 348 -35.94 4.78 -25.72
C TYR A 348 -36.02 5.07 -27.23
N ASN A 349 -35.91 6.34 -27.61
CA ASN A 349 -35.85 6.78 -29.00
C ASN A 349 -34.66 7.73 -29.20
N ALA A 350 -33.64 7.27 -29.92
CA ALA A 350 -32.43 8.03 -30.18
C ALA A 350 -32.65 9.30 -31.02
N ALA A 351 -33.72 9.38 -31.80
CA ALA A 351 -34.01 10.57 -32.62
C ALA A 351 -34.57 11.73 -31.80
N THR A 352 -35.28 11.44 -30.70
CA THR A 352 -35.95 12.45 -29.86
C THR A 352 -35.33 12.58 -28.47
N ASN A 353 -34.52 11.60 -28.03
CA ASN A 353 -33.88 11.59 -26.72
C ASN A 353 -32.46 11.00 -26.81
N ALA A 354 -31.61 11.59 -27.66
CA ALA A 354 -30.24 11.14 -27.87
C ALA A 354 -29.39 11.25 -26.58
N VAL A 355 -28.45 10.32 -26.42
CA VAL A 355 -27.41 10.43 -25.39
C VAL A 355 -26.56 11.67 -25.65
N ARG A 356 -26.38 12.51 -24.63
CA ARG A 356 -25.60 13.74 -24.68
C ARG A 356 -24.65 13.84 -23.49
N THR A 357 -23.58 14.60 -23.64
CA THR A 357 -22.68 14.91 -22.52
C THR A 357 -23.31 16.02 -21.67
N ILE A 358 -23.50 15.76 -20.38
CA ILE A 358 -24.06 16.74 -19.43
C ILE A 358 -22.93 17.58 -18.83
N LEU A 359 -21.85 16.92 -18.42
CA LEU A 359 -20.64 17.56 -17.91
C LEU A 359 -19.42 16.67 -18.21
N SER A 360 -18.25 17.26 -18.34
CA SER A 360 -16.98 16.53 -18.41
C SER A 360 -15.80 17.38 -17.93
N PHE A 361 -14.73 16.71 -17.52
CA PHE A 361 -13.49 17.36 -17.12
C PHE A 361 -12.30 16.40 -17.24
N GLN A 362 -11.10 16.95 -17.14
CA GLN A 362 -9.86 16.18 -17.09
C GLN A 362 -9.01 16.56 -15.89
N VAL A 363 -8.35 15.57 -15.30
CA VAL A 363 -7.38 15.75 -14.23
C VAL A 363 -6.12 14.90 -14.48
N PRO A 364 -4.91 15.48 -14.37
CA PRO A 364 -3.67 14.70 -14.41
C PRO A 364 -3.53 13.81 -13.17
N ALA A 365 -2.89 12.65 -13.34
CA ALA A 365 -2.46 11.84 -12.22
C ALA A 365 -1.31 12.55 -11.50
N ALA A 366 -1.40 12.73 -10.19
CA ALA A 366 -0.27 13.19 -9.40
C ALA A 366 0.77 12.07 -9.27
N THR A 367 2.04 12.38 -9.54
CA THR A 367 3.15 11.42 -9.42
C THR A 367 4.03 11.72 -8.22
N ASP A 368 4.71 10.71 -7.71
CA ASP A 368 5.86 10.90 -6.84
C ASP A 368 7.09 11.29 -7.67
N PRO A 369 8.04 12.03 -7.09
CA PRO A 369 9.33 12.22 -7.73
C PRO A 369 10.00 10.86 -7.91
N SER A 370 10.55 10.60 -9.09
CA SER A 370 11.30 9.37 -9.31
C SER A 370 12.59 9.39 -8.50
N PRO A 371 12.97 8.28 -7.83
CA PRO A 371 14.28 8.18 -7.18
C PRO A 371 15.38 8.49 -8.19
N MET A 372 16.31 9.36 -7.81
CA MET A 372 17.42 9.74 -8.66
C MET A 372 18.74 9.46 -7.96
N PRO A 373 19.66 8.70 -8.61
CA PRO A 373 20.99 8.50 -8.06
C PRO A 373 21.71 9.85 -7.97
N ALA A 374 22.46 10.03 -6.89
CA ALA A 374 23.19 11.25 -6.61
C ALA A 374 24.59 10.92 -6.09
N VAL A 375 25.56 11.79 -6.42
CA VAL A 375 26.94 11.68 -5.96
C VAL A 375 27.18 12.71 -4.86
N GLN A 376 27.92 12.33 -3.82
CA GLN A 376 28.33 13.26 -2.76
C GLN A 376 29.13 14.44 -3.37
N GLY A 377 28.81 15.66 -2.92
CA GLY A 377 29.34 16.91 -3.47
C GLY A 377 28.71 17.33 -4.80
N GLY A 378 27.90 16.47 -5.42
CA GLY A 378 27.20 16.74 -6.67
C GLY A 378 25.88 17.50 -6.49
N SER A 379 25.10 17.55 -7.57
CA SER A 379 23.77 18.17 -7.62
C SER A 379 22.77 17.24 -8.30
N VAL A 380 21.50 17.31 -7.91
CA VAL A 380 20.37 16.59 -8.54
C VAL A 380 19.15 17.51 -8.58
N THR A 381 18.34 17.42 -9.64
CA THR A 381 17.07 18.15 -9.72
C THR A 381 15.92 17.17 -9.68
N LEU A 382 15.26 17.04 -8.54
CA LEU A 382 14.05 16.24 -8.43
C LEU A 382 12.89 16.98 -9.10
N SER A 383 11.98 16.24 -9.75
CA SER A 383 10.80 16.81 -10.39
C SER A 383 9.59 15.94 -10.16
N VAL A 384 8.44 16.57 -9.95
CA VAL A 384 7.12 15.94 -10.10
C VAL A 384 6.50 16.39 -11.42
N ASN A 385 5.43 15.74 -11.86
CA ASN A 385 4.70 16.23 -13.01
C ASN A 385 4.04 17.58 -12.66
N ASP A 386 4.21 18.56 -13.54
CA ASP A 386 3.53 19.85 -13.39
C ASP A 386 2.04 19.64 -13.66
N LEU A 387 1.22 19.85 -12.63
CA LEU A 387 -0.23 19.74 -12.72
C LEU A 387 -0.84 20.99 -13.36
N GLY A 388 -0.09 22.07 -13.55
CA GLY A 388 -0.53 23.30 -14.20
C GLY A 388 -0.97 24.40 -13.23
N ALA A 389 -1.50 25.50 -13.79
CA ALA A 389 -1.84 26.72 -13.06
C ALA A 389 -2.82 26.48 -11.89
N GLY A 390 -2.62 27.19 -10.78
CA GLY A 390 -3.41 27.02 -9.54
C GLY A 390 -2.90 25.94 -8.59
N THR A 391 -1.94 25.11 -9.03
CA THR A 391 -1.29 24.11 -8.16
C THR A 391 -0.20 24.76 -7.31
N THR A 392 -0.22 24.50 -6.00
CA THR A 392 0.89 24.83 -5.10
C THR A 392 1.72 23.58 -4.82
N TYR A 393 3.03 23.74 -4.77
CA TYR A 393 3.96 22.66 -4.46
C TYR A 393 4.63 22.93 -3.13
N GLN A 394 4.99 21.87 -2.41
CA GLN A 394 5.86 21.94 -1.24
C GLN A 394 6.67 20.66 -1.15
N TRP A 395 7.99 20.78 -1.17
CA TRP A 395 8.88 19.65 -0.96
C TRP A 395 9.10 19.42 0.54
N PHE A 396 9.17 18.15 0.92
CA PHE A 396 9.45 17.73 2.30
C PHE A 396 10.69 16.84 2.31
N ARG A 397 11.50 16.97 3.38
CA ARG A 397 12.58 16.03 3.71
C ARG A 397 12.26 15.43 5.08
N ASN A 398 12.16 14.10 5.14
CA ASN A 398 11.86 13.37 6.37
C ASN A 398 10.63 13.95 7.13
N GLY A 399 9.56 14.26 6.39
CA GLY A 399 8.34 14.86 6.93
C GLY A 399 8.39 16.35 7.25
N SER A 400 9.55 17.01 7.14
CA SER A 400 9.70 18.46 7.38
C SER A 400 9.71 19.25 6.07
N ALA A 401 8.93 20.33 6.00
CA ALA A 401 8.88 21.19 4.82
C ALA A 401 10.24 21.84 4.56
N LEU A 402 10.72 21.75 3.32
CA LEU A 402 11.88 22.51 2.86
C LEU A 402 11.43 23.93 2.51
N LEU A 403 11.81 24.90 3.34
CA LEU A 403 11.37 26.29 3.18
C LEU A 403 11.76 26.84 1.79
N GLY A 404 10.79 27.44 1.09
CA GLY A 404 10.98 28.03 -0.24
C GLY A 404 11.01 27.01 -1.39
N ALA A 405 11.00 25.71 -1.11
CA ALA A 405 10.89 24.67 -2.14
C ALA A 405 9.43 24.47 -2.57
N THR A 406 8.91 25.44 -3.33
CA THR A 406 7.49 25.51 -3.72
C THR A 406 7.24 25.39 -5.23
N ASN A 407 8.23 24.91 -5.98
CA ASN A 407 8.12 24.66 -7.41
C ASN A 407 7.93 23.15 -7.70
N ALA A 408 7.44 22.82 -8.89
CA ALA A 408 7.33 21.42 -9.35
C ALA A 408 8.69 20.70 -9.47
N SER A 409 9.79 21.46 -9.48
CA SER A 409 11.15 20.95 -9.41
C SER A 409 11.89 21.47 -8.19
N LEU A 410 12.81 20.64 -7.68
CA LEU A 410 13.70 20.94 -6.56
C LEU A 410 15.14 20.63 -6.97
N ALA A 411 15.93 21.69 -7.15
CA ALA A 411 17.38 21.57 -7.33
C ALA A 411 18.05 21.43 -5.96
N LEU A 412 18.75 20.32 -5.75
CA LEU A 412 19.60 20.06 -4.61
C LEU A 412 21.06 20.13 -5.08
N THR A 413 21.90 20.89 -4.38
CA THR A 413 23.32 21.05 -4.70
C THR A 413 24.18 20.73 -3.48
N ASN A 414 25.48 20.51 -3.69
CA ASN A 414 26.43 20.16 -2.64
C ASN A 414 25.94 19.01 -1.76
N LEU A 415 25.41 17.96 -2.40
CA LEU A 415 24.77 16.84 -1.71
C LEU A 415 25.73 16.21 -0.72
N ILE A 416 25.41 16.30 0.57
CA ILE A 416 26.14 15.59 1.61
C ILE A 416 25.45 14.24 1.73
N GLY A 417 26.21 13.15 1.54
CA GLY A 417 25.69 11.81 1.81
C GLY A 417 25.11 11.79 3.22
N ASP A 418 23.84 11.41 3.35
CA ASP A 418 23.23 11.25 4.67
C ASP A 418 24.07 10.20 5.43
N ARG A 419 24.28 10.39 6.73
CA ARG A 419 24.92 9.38 7.59
C ARG A 419 23.89 8.57 8.38
N GLY A 420 22.60 8.84 8.18
CA GLY A 420 21.50 8.20 8.91
C GLY A 420 20.26 8.02 8.05
N THR A 421 20.29 7.04 7.15
CA THR A 421 19.14 6.30 6.59
C THR A 421 19.73 5.07 5.87
N ASN A 422 18.94 4.07 5.48
CA ASN A 422 19.48 2.88 4.81
C ASN A 422 20.27 3.24 3.55
N HIS A 423 21.59 2.97 3.53
CA HIS A 423 22.46 3.42 2.45
C HIS A 423 23.22 2.28 1.77
N ALA A 424 23.40 2.45 0.46
CA ALA A 424 24.40 1.71 -0.28
C ALA A 424 25.78 2.09 0.29
N GLY A 425 26.59 1.09 0.67
CA GLY A 425 27.95 1.32 1.15
C GLY A 425 28.91 1.63 0.00
N PRO A 426 30.16 2.01 0.30
CA PRO A 426 31.09 2.52 -0.73
C PRO A 426 31.46 1.50 -1.82
N SER A 427 31.13 0.22 -1.65
CA SER A 427 31.39 -0.84 -2.63
C SER A 427 30.13 -1.30 -3.38
N THR A 428 28.98 -0.64 -3.17
CA THR A 428 27.74 -0.94 -3.87
C THR A 428 26.90 0.30 -4.14
N LEU A 429 26.16 0.31 -5.25
CA LEU A 429 25.09 1.30 -5.48
C LEU A 429 23.70 0.75 -5.13
N VAL A 430 23.63 -0.52 -4.73
CA VAL A 430 22.37 -1.18 -4.35
C VAL A 430 22.10 -0.86 -2.88
N PRO A 431 20.97 -0.21 -2.54
CA PRO A 431 20.61 0.06 -1.16
C PRO A 431 20.27 -1.24 -0.40
N PRO A 432 20.29 -1.23 0.94
CA PRO A 432 19.84 -2.35 1.75
C PRO A 432 18.40 -2.75 1.38
N VAL A 433 18.13 -4.05 1.33
CA VAL A 433 16.79 -4.61 1.12
C VAL A 433 16.02 -4.80 2.44
N LEU A 434 16.58 -4.32 3.56
CA LEU A 434 16.02 -4.43 4.89
C LEU A 434 15.67 -3.03 5.41
N ASP A 435 14.48 -2.89 5.98
CA ASP A 435 14.04 -1.65 6.64
C ASP A 435 14.05 -1.80 8.17
N PRO A 436 14.66 -0.86 8.91
CA PRO A 436 14.67 -0.91 10.37
C PRO A 436 13.27 -0.59 10.91
N LEU A 437 12.71 -1.49 11.71
CA LEU A 437 11.42 -1.26 12.39
C LEU A 437 11.56 -0.35 13.63
N LEU A 438 12.78 -0.19 14.14
CA LEU A 438 13.09 0.60 15.33
C LEU A 438 13.95 1.82 14.93
N PRO A 439 13.66 3.02 15.46
CA PRO A 439 14.24 4.29 15.00
C PRO A 439 15.75 4.45 15.21
N ASN A 440 16.37 3.58 16.01
CA ASN A 440 17.80 3.63 16.33
C ASN A 440 18.63 2.55 15.60
N TYR A 441 18.04 1.90 14.60
CA TYR A 441 18.71 0.92 13.77
C TYR A 441 18.83 1.45 12.34
N SER A 442 19.92 1.12 11.67
CA SER A 442 20.16 1.42 10.27
C SER A 442 20.89 0.28 9.61
N PHE A 443 20.59 0.00 8.35
CA PHE A 443 21.34 -0.95 7.55
C PHE A 443 22.25 -0.21 6.57
N GLN A 444 23.46 -0.75 6.38
CA GLN A 444 24.37 -0.32 5.33
C GLN A 444 24.69 -1.53 4.46
N ALA A 445 24.41 -1.42 3.16
CA ALA A 445 24.72 -2.50 2.22
C ALA A 445 26.23 -2.52 1.98
N LEU A 446 26.89 -3.66 2.20
CA LEU A 446 28.34 -3.77 1.97
C LEU A 446 28.66 -4.09 0.52
N PHE A 447 27.85 -4.95 -0.11
CA PHE A 447 28.12 -5.46 -1.45
C PHE A 447 26.88 -6.11 -2.07
N SER A 448 26.73 -6.07 -3.40
CA SER A 448 25.70 -6.80 -4.13
C SER A 448 26.31 -7.86 -5.06
N ALA A 449 25.61 -8.97 -5.31
CA ALA A 449 26.14 -10.12 -6.04
C ALA A 449 26.54 -9.83 -7.50
N GLY A 450 26.04 -8.75 -8.10
CA GLY A 450 26.42 -8.31 -9.45
C GLY A 450 27.77 -7.57 -9.52
N GLU A 451 28.28 -7.11 -8.39
CA GLU A 451 29.42 -6.19 -8.30
C GLU A 451 30.75 -6.93 -8.11
N SER A 452 31.85 -6.22 -8.33
CA SER A 452 33.21 -6.74 -8.17
C SER A 452 34.16 -5.61 -7.74
N VAL A 453 35.06 -5.90 -6.78
CA VAL A 453 36.14 -4.97 -6.38
C VAL A 453 37.53 -5.42 -6.87
N ASN A 454 37.66 -6.67 -7.30
CA ASN A 454 38.91 -7.26 -7.76
C ASN A 454 38.64 -8.44 -8.71
N ASN A 455 39.66 -8.84 -9.48
CA ASN A 455 39.60 -10.05 -10.29
C ASN A 455 39.88 -11.30 -9.44
N LYS A 456 39.43 -12.46 -9.94
CA LYS A 456 39.85 -13.79 -9.48
C LYS A 456 41.37 -13.97 -9.68
N ALA A 457 41.91 -15.07 -9.17
CA ALA A 457 43.34 -15.40 -9.30
C ALA A 457 43.84 -15.51 -10.75
N ASP A 458 42.95 -15.67 -11.74
CA ASP A 458 43.29 -15.62 -13.16
C ASP A 458 43.65 -14.22 -13.69
N GLY A 459 43.45 -13.18 -12.88
CA GLY A 459 43.76 -11.79 -13.20
C GLY A 459 42.80 -11.13 -14.20
N VAL A 460 41.79 -11.84 -14.71
CA VAL A 460 40.91 -11.37 -15.79
C VAL A 460 39.43 -11.42 -15.41
N THR A 461 39.00 -12.50 -14.74
CA THR A 461 37.59 -12.69 -14.40
C THR A 461 37.24 -11.88 -13.16
N PRO A 462 36.24 -10.98 -13.17
CA PRO A 462 35.81 -10.29 -11.96
C PRO A 462 35.36 -11.28 -10.88
N TYR A 463 35.84 -11.10 -9.65
CA TYR A 463 35.32 -11.87 -8.51
C TYR A 463 33.97 -11.30 -8.11
N ARG A 464 32.95 -12.14 -8.08
CA ARG A 464 31.59 -11.80 -7.63
C ARG A 464 31.16 -12.74 -6.52
N MET A 465 30.30 -12.26 -5.63
CA MET A 465 29.67 -13.10 -4.60
C MET A 465 28.92 -14.26 -5.28
N ALA A 466 29.17 -15.49 -4.85
CA ALA A 466 28.38 -16.64 -5.28
C ALA A 466 27.13 -16.78 -4.40
N GLY A 467 26.09 -17.44 -4.92
CA GLY A 467 24.81 -17.57 -4.24
C GLY A 467 24.82 -18.55 -3.06
N ILE A 468 23.76 -18.46 -2.25
CA ILE A 468 23.51 -19.20 -1.00
C ILE A 468 24.58 -18.94 0.07
N PRO A 469 24.80 -17.67 0.46
CA PRO A 469 25.63 -17.33 1.60
C PRO A 469 24.96 -17.82 2.89
N ASP A 470 25.70 -18.52 3.73
CA ASP A 470 25.17 -19.02 5.00
C ASP A 470 26.16 -18.74 6.15
N GLY A 471 26.75 -19.75 6.78
CA GLY A 471 27.65 -19.62 7.92
C GLY A 471 28.73 -18.55 7.76
N LEU A 472 28.75 -17.60 8.69
CA LEU A 472 29.67 -16.46 8.71
C LEU A 472 30.64 -16.51 9.88
N GLY A 473 31.83 -15.94 9.69
CA GLY A 473 32.77 -15.64 10.76
C GLY A 473 33.49 -14.33 10.48
N ALA A 474 33.71 -13.48 11.49
CA ALA A 474 34.41 -12.22 11.31
C ALA A 474 35.50 -12.02 12.36
N PHE A 475 36.60 -11.40 11.96
CA PHE A 475 37.67 -11.05 12.90
C PHE A 475 38.44 -9.79 12.48
N ASP A 476 38.99 -9.12 13.48
CA ASP A 476 39.85 -7.97 13.32
C ASP A 476 41.23 -8.37 12.76
N ASN A 477 41.70 -7.68 11.71
CA ASN A 477 43.03 -7.88 11.14
C ASN A 477 44.12 -7.07 11.86
N ASN A 478 43.74 -6.15 12.77
CA ASN A 478 44.61 -5.23 13.51
C ASN A 478 45.40 -4.24 12.64
N ASP A 479 44.93 -3.95 11.42
CA ASP A 479 45.57 -3.06 10.45
C ASP A 479 44.62 -1.97 9.90
N GLY A 480 43.51 -1.74 10.59
CA GLY A 480 42.44 -0.85 10.11
C GLY A 480 41.41 -1.53 9.22
N THR A 481 41.56 -2.83 8.94
CA THR A 481 40.58 -3.67 8.25
C THR A 481 40.05 -4.79 9.15
N PHE A 482 38.93 -5.40 8.77
CA PHE A 482 38.47 -6.66 9.33
C PHE A 482 38.18 -7.65 8.20
N THR A 483 38.23 -8.95 8.52
CA THR A 483 37.94 -10.02 7.57
C THR A 483 36.57 -10.63 7.90
N VAL A 484 35.76 -10.89 6.87
CA VAL A 484 34.57 -11.75 6.92
C VAL A 484 34.82 -13.01 6.11
N LEU A 485 34.51 -14.15 6.69
CA LEU A 485 34.48 -15.47 6.08
C LEU A 485 33.03 -15.88 5.88
N MET A 486 32.75 -16.55 4.78
CA MET A 486 31.40 -16.90 4.39
C MET A 486 31.37 -18.22 3.65
N ASN A 487 30.60 -19.16 4.18
CA ASN A 487 30.19 -20.37 3.50
C ASN A 487 29.27 -20.08 2.32
N HIS A 488 29.41 -20.88 1.27
CA HIS A 488 28.49 -20.93 0.14
C HIS A 488 27.89 -22.33 0.05
N GLU A 489 26.60 -22.47 0.35
CA GLU A 489 25.91 -23.76 0.58
C GLU A 489 25.51 -24.47 -0.74
N LEU A 490 26.48 -24.63 -1.64
CA LEU A 490 26.27 -25.21 -2.96
C LEU A 490 26.42 -26.73 -2.94
N GLY A 491 25.66 -27.44 -3.78
CA GLY A 491 25.90 -28.86 -4.05
C GLY A 491 27.21 -29.08 -4.83
N SER A 492 27.85 -30.24 -4.67
CA SER A 492 29.21 -30.54 -5.21
C SER A 492 29.38 -30.37 -6.73
N THR A 493 28.30 -30.40 -7.50
CA THR A 493 28.34 -30.23 -8.97
C THR A 493 28.04 -28.80 -9.43
N VAL A 494 27.64 -27.91 -8.52
CA VAL A 494 27.12 -26.57 -8.81
C VAL A 494 28.25 -25.55 -8.92
N GLY A 495 28.07 -24.58 -9.81
CA GLY A 495 28.98 -23.45 -9.98
C GLY A 495 30.17 -23.74 -10.90
N SER A 496 31.27 -23.02 -10.64
CA SER A 496 32.53 -23.08 -11.41
C SER A 496 33.66 -23.57 -10.53
N ASN A 497 34.74 -24.06 -11.13
CA ASN A 497 35.91 -24.49 -10.37
C ASN A 497 36.43 -23.32 -9.51
N ARG A 498 36.66 -23.61 -8.24
CA ARG A 498 37.25 -22.70 -7.25
C ARG A 498 38.77 -22.84 -7.24
N THR A 499 39.46 -22.01 -6.47
CA THR A 499 40.94 -22.00 -6.41
C THR A 499 41.54 -23.37 -6.04
N HIS A 500 40.86 -24.19 -5.25
CA HIS A 500 41.31 -25.53 -4.90
C HIS A 500 41.14 -26.60 -6.00
N GLY A 501 40.53 -26.25 -7.14
CA GLY A 501 40.47 -27.10 -8.34
C GLY A 501 39.13 -27.76 -8.63
N ALA A 502 38.15 -27.73 -7.72
CA ALA A 502 36.84 -28.35 -7.90
C ALA A 502 35.66 -27.35 -7.81
N LYS A 503 34.48 -27.81 -8.26
CA LYS A 503 33.19 -27.11 -8.09
C LYS A 503 32.63 -27.37 -6.69
N GLY A 504 31.47 -26.77 -6.40
CA GLY A 504 30.71 -27.05 -5.19
C GLY A 504 30.81 -25.96 -4.13
N ALA A 505 30.54 -26.36 -2.89
CA ALA A 505 30.63 -25.47 -1.73
C ALA A 505 32.07 -24.96 -1.54
N PHE A 506 32.19 -23.77 -0.96
CA PHE A 506 33.48 -23.17 -0.67
C PHE A 506 33.33 -22.07 0.40
N VAL A 507 34.46 -21.58 0.89
CA VAL A 507 34.52 -20.44 1.81
C VAL A 507 35.16 -19.26 1.09
N SER A 508 34.47 -18.12 1.08
CA SER A 508 35.00 -16.85 0.59
C SER A 508 35.59 -16.03 1.73
N ARG A 509 36.63 -15.25 1.43
CA ARG A 509 37.31 -14.32 2.33
C ARG A 509 37.13 -12.89 1.81
N TRP A 510 36.63 -12.02 2.66
CA TRP A 510 36.33 -10.62 2.37
C TRP A 510 37.13 -9.71 3.29
N VAL A 511 37.95 -8.82 2.74
CA VAL A 511 38.70 -7.82 3.52
C VAL A 511 38.01 -6.48 3.41
N ILE A 512 37.66 -5.88 4.54
CA ILE A 512 36.79 -4.70 4.62
C ILE A 512 37.44 -3.61 5.47
N ALA A 513 37.50 -2.38 4.95
CA ALA A 513 38.01 -1.21 5.68
C ALA A 513 37.08 -0.85 6.85
N LYS A 514 37.61 -0.70 8.07
CA LYS A 514 36.80 -0.29 9.22
C LYS A 514 36.34 1.16 9.15
N SER A 515 37.11 2.01 8.46
CA SER A 515 36.88 3.45 8.41
C SER A 515 35.59 3.83 7.67
N ASN A 516 35.22 3.08 6.64
CA ASN A 516 34.08 3.39 5.78
C ASN A 516 33.30 2.15 5.30
N LEU A 517 33.70 0.95 5.72
CA LEU A 517 33.10 -0.32 5.30
C LEU A 517 33.27 -0.66 3.81
N ALA A 518 34.27 -0.09 3.13
CA ALA A 518 34.62 -0.50 1.78
C ALA A 518 35.18 -1.92 1.75
N VAL A 519 34.58 -2.76 0.91
CA VAL A 519 35.14 -4.06 0.53
C VAL A 519 36.36 -3.80 -0.33
N LEU A 520 37.53 -4.18 0.18
CA LEU A 520 38.82 -3.93 -0.46
C LEU A 520 39.28 -5.10 -1.33
N ASN A 521 38.94 -6.33 -0.92
CA ASN A 521 39.35 -7.54 -1.63
C ASN A 521 38.44 -8.72 -1.29
N ILE A 522 38.15 -9.55 -2.28
CA ILE A 522 37.41 -10.80 -2.14
C ILE A 522 38.21 -11.94 -2.78
N SER A 523 38.38 -13.05 -2.06
CA SER A 523 39.09 -14.23 -2.56
C SER A 523 38.50 -15.54 -2.06
N ASP A 524 38.90 -16.66 -2.67
CA ASP A 524 38.66 -17.97 -2.06
C ASP A 524 39.58 -18.14 -0.86
N LEU A 525 39.03 -18.60 0.26
CA LEU A 525 39.84 -19.02 1.39
C LEU A 525 40.55 -20.33 1.02
N ILE A 526 39.82 -21.29 0.46
CA ILE A 526 40.33 -22.65 0.23
C ILE A 526 41.18 -22.70 -1.04
N THR A 527 42.49 -22.89 -0.88
CA THR A 527 43.45 -23.08 -1.98
C THR A 527 43.96 -24.51 -2.10
N ASN A 528 43.99 -25.26 -0.99
CA ASN A 528 44.46 -26.64 -0.94
C ASN A 528 43.56 -27.47 -0.02
N VAL A 529 43.30 -28.72 -0.39
CA VAL A 529 42.42 -29.63 0.37
C VAL A 529 43.22 -30.87 0.76
N PHE A 530 43.35 -31.12 2.05
CA PHE A 530 44.10 -32.24 2.60
C PHE A 530 43.13 -33.28 3.14
N LEU A 531 43.06 -34.42 2.46
CA LEU A 531 42.23 -35.57 2.83
C LEU A 531 43.05 -36.54 3.67
N TRP A 532 42.40 -37.20 4.63
CA TRP A 532 43.06 -38.22 5.45
C TRP A 532 43.06 -39.56 4.73
N ASP A 533 44.24 -40.15 4.50
CA ASP A 533 44.37 -41.53 4.05
C ASP A 533 44.48 -42.46 5.25
N THR A 534 43.46 -43.29 5.46
CA THR A 534 43.38 -44.22 6.60
C THR A 534 44.41 -45.35 6.52
N ASN A 535 44.91 -45.71 5.34
CA ASN A 535 45.86 -46.80 5.19
C ASN A 535 47.27 -46.37 5.57
N SER A 536 47.64 -45.15 5.17
CA SER A 536 48.99 -44.60 5.37
C SER A 536 49.08 -43.64 6.56
N SER A 537 47.93 -43.29 7.18
CA SER A 537 47.85 -42.34 8.29
C SER A 537 48.53 -40.99 8.00
N VAL A 538 48.39 -40.51 6.76
CA VAL A 538 48.91 -39.21 6.32
C VAL A 538 47.85 -38.41 5.58
N TYR A 539 48.01 -37.09 5.60
CA TYR A 539 47.21 -36.18 4.79
C TYR A 539 47.76 -36.10 3.36
N THR A 540 46.87 -36.19 2.38
CA THR A 540 47.19 -36.06 0.96
C THR A 540 46.44 -34.88 0.36
N ASN A 541 47.14 -34.05 -0.42
CA ASN A 541 46.50 -32.92 -1.10
C ASN A 541 45.66 -33.43 -2.28
N SER A 542 44.40 -33.01 -2.33
CA SER A 542 43.45 -33.30 -3.40
C SER A 542 43.14 -32.03 -4.17
N THR A 543 43.19 -32.12 -5.50
CA THR A 543 42.79 -31.04 -6.42
C THR A 543 41.40 -31.27 -7.02
N SER A 544 40.73 -32.36 -6.64
CA SER A 544 39.46 -32.78 -7.23
C SER A 544 38.36 -33.00 -6.21
N TYR A 545 38.61 -32.76 -4.92
CA TYR A 545 37.59 -32.90 -3.90
C TYR A 545 36.56 -31.76 -4.03
N ALA A 546 35.31 -32.13 -4.33
CA ALA A 546 34.21 -31.18 -4.49
C ALA A 546 33.35 -31.16 -3.23
N PHE A 547 33.44 -30.08 -2.46
CA PHE A 547 32.67 -29.92 -1.22
C PHE A 547 31.18 -29.77 -1.52
N THR A 548 30.34 -30.15 -0.56
CA THR A 548 28.88 -30.01 -0.70
C THR A 548 28.22 -29.46 0.55
N ARG A 549 27.29 -28.51 0.37
CA ARG A 549 26.36 -28.01 1.39
C ARG A 549 27.04 -27.54 2.68
N PHE A 550 27.97 -26.59 2.56
CA PHE A 550 28.45 -25.83 3.72
C PHE A 550 27.36 -24.86 4.16
N CYS A 551 26.59 -25.24 5.18
CA CYS A 551 25.53 -24.44 5.77
C CYS A 551 26.15 -23.53 6.85
N SER A 552 25.98 -23.86 8.13
CA SER A 552 26.57 -23.13 9.26
C SER A 552 28.10 -23.27 9.39
N ALA A 553 28.71 -22.48 10.27
CA ALA A 553 30.13 -22.53 10.58
C ALA A 553 30.44 -22.00 11.99
N ASP A 554 31.65 -22.30 12.46
CA ASP A 554 32.22 -21.77 13.69
C ASP A 554 33.57 -21.09 13.42
N LEU A 555 33.72 -19.86 13.91
CA LEU A 555 35.00 -19.17 14.01
C LEU A 555 35.29 -18.90 15.48
N PRO A 556 35.87 -19.87 16.20
CA PRO A 556 36.09 -19.73 17.63
C PRO A 556 37.15 -18.67 17.93
N ALA A 557 37.20 -18.25 19.20
CA ALA A 557 38.31 -17.45 19.71
C ALA A 557 39.64 -18.22 19.56
N ALA A 558 40.74 -17.52 19.34
CA ALA A 558 42.06 -18.16 19.16
C ALA A 558 42.49 -19.04 20.35
N SER A 559 41.96 -18.78 21.54
CA SER A 559 42.18 -19.59 22.74
C SER A 559 41.52 -20.97 22.70
N ALA A 560 40.57 -21.23 21.80
CA ALA A 560 39.88 -22.52 21.72
C ALA A 560 40.82 -23.68 21.36
N TYR A 561 41.90 -23.39 20.63
CA TYR A 561 42.90 -24.38 20.20
C TYR A 561 44.29 -24.16 20.80
N TYR A 562 44.41 -23.29 21.81
CA TYR A 562 45.67 -22.97 22.45
C TYR A 562 45.58 -23.10 23.96
N ASN A 563 46.44 -23.95 24.53
CA ASN A 563 46.55 -24.10 25.98
C ASN A 563 47.66 -23.19 26.51
N ALA A 564 47.28 -22.07 27.14
CA ALA A 564 48.23 -21.12 27.70
C ALA A 564 49.08 -21.68 28.85
N GLY A 565 48.57 -22.71 29.57
CA GLY A 565 49.31 -23.33 30.67
C GLY A 565 50.43 -24.27 30.21
N THR A 566 50.27 -24.91 29.06
CA THR A 566 51.29 -25.83 28.51
C THR A 566 52.08 -25.24 27.34
N GLY A 567 51.61 -24.15 26.73
CA GLY A 567 52.18 -23.56 25.52
C GLY A 567 51.93 -24.40 24.26
N LEU A 568 51.10 -25.44 24.34
CA LEU A 568 50.79 -26.33 23.22
C LEU A 568 49.50 -25.89 22.51
N GLY A 569 49.44 -26.12 21.20
CA GLY A 569 48.31 -25.78 20.35
C GLY A 569 48.64 -24.70 19.33
N THR A 570 47.61 -24.01 18.82
CA THR A 570 47.77 -22.94 17.84
C THR A 570 46.88 -21.76 18.15
N THR A 571 47.42 -20.55 17.94
CA THR A 571 46.68 -19.30 17.99
C THR A 571 46.18 -18.87 16.60
N ASN A 572 46.48 -19.66 15.56
CA ASN A 572 45.93 -19.41 14.24
C ASN A 572 44.42 -19.59 14.27
N ARG A 573 43.71 -18.72 13.54
CA ARG A 573 42.27 -18.84 13.38
C ARG A 573 41.95 -20.01 12.46
N ILE A 574 40.99 -20.83 12.88
CA ILE A 574 40.48 -21.98 12.14
C ILE A 574 38.98 -21.77 12.00
N PHE A 575 38.47 -21.82 10.77
CA PHE A 575 37.05 -21.74 10.47
C PHE A 575 36.54 -23.15 10.22
N MET A 576 35.51 -23.57 10.96
CA MET A 576 35.07 -24.95 11.02
C MET A 576 33.66 -25.07 10.46
N ASN A 577 33.41 -26.13 9.70
CA ASN A 577 32.07 -26.50 9.24
C ASN A 577 32.01 -28.01 8.92
N GLY A 578 30.82 -28.50 8.59
CA GLY A 578 30.62 -29.83 8.04
C GLY A 578 29.91 -29.80 6.69
N GLU A 579 29.98 -30.92 5.97
CA GLU A 579 29.13 -31.15 4.79
C GLU A 579 27.76 -31.66 5.23
N GLU A 580 26.68 -31.13 4.65
CA GLU A 580 25.32 -31.53 5.02
C GLU A 580 24.63 -32.27 3.86
N SER A 581 25.18 -33.41 3.44
CA SER A 581 24.66 -34.13 2.26
C SER A 581 24.17 -35.54 2.55
N ASN A 582 25.07 -36.41 2.96
CA ASN A 582 24.80 -37.84 3.12
C ASN A 582 25.73 -38.45 4.18
N LYS A 583 25.63 -39.77 4.34
CA LYS A 583 26.35 -40.54 5.36
C LYS A 583 27.89 -40.48 5.25
N GLU A 584 28.44 -40.05 4.11
CA GLU A 584 29.88 -39.89 3.87
C GLU A 584 30.40 -38.47 4.09
N SER A 585 29.52 -37.55 4.52
CA SER A 585 29.86 -36.15 4.77
C SER A 585 30.96 -35.99 5.81
N LYS A 586 31.81 -34.98 5.62
CA LYS A 586 33.03 -34.77 6.40
C LYS A 586 33.00 -33.47 7.19
N ALA A 587 33.76 -33.45 8.29
CA ALA A 587 34.11 -32.26 9.04
C ALA A 587 35.37 -31.61 8.48
N TRP A 588 35.43 -30.27 8.48
CA TRP A 588 36.54 -29.52 7.90
C TRP A 588 37.10 -28.48 8.86
N ALA A 589 38.43 -28.35 8.84
CA ALA A 589 39.17 -27.23 9.40
C ALA A 589 39.77 -26.38 8.28
N HIS A 590 39.27 -25.17 8.09
CA HIS A 590 39.83 -24.19 7.15
C HIS A 590 40.80 -23.26 7.88
N ILE A 591 42.09 -23.32 7.56
CA ILE A 591 43.10 -22.46 8.21
C ILE A 591 43.01 -21.05 7.65
N VAL A 592 42.78 -20.06 8.52
CA VAL A 592 42.47 -18.68 8.14
C VAL A 592 43.67 -17.75 8.23
N THR A 593 44.55 -17.97 9.20
CA THR A 593 45.72 -17.12 9.47
C THR A 593 46.98 -17.95 9.69
N GLY A 594 48.13 -17.30 9.58
CA GLY A 594 49.44 -17.94 9.75
C GLY A 594 49.96 -18.59 8.46
N PRO A 595 51.10 -19.30 8.54
CA PRO A 595 51.79 -19.86 7.37
C PRO A 595 50.97 -20.86 6.55
N ASP A 596 49.97 -21.49 7.17
CA ASP A 596 49.11 -22.50 6.54
C ASP A 596 47.77 -21.92 6.06
N ALA A 597 47.60 -20.59 6.06
CA ALA A 597 46.39 -19.95 5.58
C ALA A 597 46.01 -20.44 4.17
N GLY A 598 44.75 -20.84 4.02
CA GLY A 598 44.16 -21.38 2.80
C GLY A 598 44.26 -22.90 2.62
N LYS A 599 44.99 -23.59 3.49
CA LYS A 599 44.92 -25.05 3.61
C LYS A 599 43.66 -25.45 4.36
N THR A 600 42.96 -26.46 3.86
CA THR A 600 41.78 -27.07 4.49
C THR A 600 42.05 -28.54 4.77
N TYR A 601 41.72 -29.00 5.97
CA TYR A 601 41.97 -30.37 6.42
C TYR A 601 40.66 -31.09 6.74
N GLU A 602 40.52 -32.32 6.25
CA GLU A 602 39.50 -33.25 6.75
C GLU A 602 39.77 -33.54 8.24
N LEU A 603 38.71 -33.63 9.04
CA LEU A 603 38.81 -33.98 10.46
C LEU A 603 38.24 -35.38 10.71
N PRO A 604 38.96 -36.45 10.35
CA PRO A 604 38.42 -37.81 10.30
C PRO A 604 38.05 -38.36 11.69
N HIS A 605 38.70 -37.86 12.75
CA HIS A 605 38.46 -38.30 14.13
C HIS A 605 37.17 -37.73 14.73
N LEU A 606 36.54 -36.75 14.07
CA LEU A 606 35.17 -36.32 14.40
C LEU A 606 34.12 -37.26 13.78
N GLY A 607 34.54 -38.25 12.99
CA GLY A 607 33.68 -39.16 12.28
C GLY A 607 33.11 -38.58 10.98
N LYS A 608 32.26 -39.35 10.30
CA LYS A 608 31.44 -38.85 9.20
C LYS A 608 30.27 -38.07 9.80
N ILE A 609 30.28 -36.77 9.63
CA ILE A 609 29.25 -35.87 10.14
C ILE A 609 28.49 -35.29 8.96
N SER A 610 27.18 -35.59 8.89
CA SER A 610 26.26 -34.96 7.94
C SER A 610 25.56 -33.76 8.58
N TRP A 611 26.32 -32.97 9.35
CA TRP A 611 25.83 -31.92 10.23
C TRP A 611 26.49 -30.60 9.82
N GLU A 612 25.78 -29.50 10.02
CA GLU A 612 26.17 -28.20 9.49
C GLU A 612 27.45 -27.64 10.12
N ASN A 613 27.65 -27.86 11.43
CA ASN A 613 28.68 -27.16 12.19
C ASN A 613 29.55 -28.11 13.03
N ALA A 614 30.82 -27.73 13.19
CA ALA A 614 31.79 -28.41 14.05
C ALA A 614 32.37 -27.40 15.05
N LEU A 615 31.77 -27.33 16.23
CA LEU A 615 32.12 -26.33 17.26
C LEU A 615 33.40 -26.71 18.01
N ALA A 616 34.26 -25.73 18.26
CA ALA A 616 35.46 -25.94 19.06
C ALA A 616 35.40 -25.26 20.42
N ASN A 617 35.53 -26.08 21.47
CA ASN A 617 35.49 -25.66 22.87
C ASN A 617 34.33 -24.68 23.17
N PRO A 618 33.07 -25.07 22.86
CA PRO A 618 31.92 -24.23 23.15
C PRO A 618 31.80 -24.05 24.67
N VAL A 619 31.62 -22.81 25.12
CA VAL A 619 31.49 -22.45 26.54
C VAL A 619 30.11 -22.83 27.07
#